data_AF-A0A2T1K615-F1
#
_entry.id   AF-A0A2T1K615-F1
#
_cell.length_a   1.000
_cell.length_b   1.000
_cell.length_c   1.000
_cell.angle_alpha   90.00
_cell.angle_beta   90.00
_cell.angle_gamma   90.00
#
_symmetry.space_group_name_H-M   'P 1'
#
loop_
_entity.id
_entity.type
_entity.pdbx_description
1 polymer ?
#
loop_
_entity_poly.entity_id
_entity_poly.type
_entity_poly.pdbx_seq_one_letter_code
_entity_poly.pdbx_strand_id
1 'polypeptide(L)'
;MVLSVLAWVLLDRLERELQSAEARSVAMVLVHLRSALVIKGAELMLDRHQSLANAEGGNPFLWLEHRWDVYQGPCGHGGPAPGNWCFQPQRAGGTDKGWLIYRPRQPITVEGKAVEAGQPVAWVVTTGFADRNRNNVREQNERLTGLVLESVPLQATRANRQDARL
;
A
#
# COMPACT_ATOMS: atom_id res chain seq x y z
N MET A 1 41.28 -17.30 -11.95
CA MET A 1 41.19 -16.33 -10.84
C MET A 1 40.57 -15.00 -11.26
N VAL A 2 41.10 -14.31 -12.29
CA VAL A 2 40.56 -13.01 -12.76
C VAL A 2 39.07 -13.09 -13.16
N LEU A 3 38.67 -14.13 -13.89
CA LEU A 3 37.27 -14.36 -14.28
C LEU A 3 36.33 -14.52 -13.07
N SER A 4 36.80 -15.17 -12.01
CA SER A 4 36.02 -15.37 -10.78
C SER A 4 35.80 -14.04 -10.04
N VAL A 5 36.81 -13.17 -9.99
CA VAL A 5 36.70 -11.84 -9.37
C VAL A 5 35.76 -10.95 -10.18
N LEU A 6 35.89 -10.93 -11.50
CA LEU A 6 34.99 -10.17 -12.39
C LEU A 6 33.53 -10.63 -12.26
N ALA A 7 33.30 -11.94 -12.22
CA ALA A 7 31.96 -12.50 -12.03
C ALA A 7 31.35 -12.08 -10.69
N TRP A 8 32.14 -12.12 -9.61
CA TRP A 8 31.69 -11.67 -8.29
C TRP A 8 31.31 -10.19 -8.25
N VAL A 9 32.15 -9.32 -8.84
CA VAL A 9 31.87 -7.87 -8.88
C VAL A 9 30.61 -7.59 -9.69
N LEU A 10 30.41 -8.29 -10.81
CA LEU A 10 29.26 -8.09 -11.68
C LEU A 10 27.96 -8.55 -11.01
N LEU A 11 28.02 -9.66 -10.26
CA LEU A 11 26.86 -10.16 -9.50
C LEU A 11 26.43 -9.18 -8.40
N ASP A 12 27.39 -8.67 -7.62
CA ASP A 12 27.12 -7.71 -6.54
C ASP A 12 26.59 -6.36 -7.07
N ARG A 13 27.00 -5.96 -8.28
CA ARG A 13 26.41 -4.80 -8.96
C ARG A 13 24.98 -5.06 -9.42
N LEU A 14 24.72 -6.23 -10.01
CA LEU A 14 23.40 -6.60 -10.50
C LEU A 14 22.38 -6.66 -9.35
N GLU A 15 22.75 -7.27 -8.22
CA GLU A 15 21.91 -7.36 -7.02
C GLU A 15 21.46 -5.96 -6.54
N ARG A 16 22.40 -5.02 -6.43
CA ARG A 16 22.10 -3.65 -5.99
C ARG A 16 21.24 -2.87 -6.99
N GLU A 17 21.45 -3.08 -8.28
CA GLU A 17 20.63 -2.46 -9.32
C GLU A 17 19.21 -3.02 -9.30
N LEU A 18 19.04 -4.34 -9.12
CA LEU A 18 17.72 -4.94 -8.97
C LEU A 18 17.01 -4.37 -7.75
N GLN A 19 17.67 -4.30 -6.58
CA GLN A 19 17.09 -3.75 -5.34
C GLN A 19 16.64 -2.30 -5.52
N SER A 20 17.49 -1.49 -6.16
CA SER A 20 17.20 -0.09 -6.45
C SER A 20 16.04 0.06 -7.44
N ALA A 21 16.00 -0.77 -8.48
CA ALA A 21 14.94 -0.75 -9.48
C ALA A 21 13.58 -1.13 -8.88
N GLU A 22 13.55 -2.14 -8.02
CA GLU A 22 12.31 -2.54 -7.36
C GLU A 22 11.82 -1.47 -6.36
N ALA A 23 12.72 -0.90 -5.56
CA ALA A 23 12.36 0.18 -4.64
C ALA A 23 11.77 1.40 -5.40
N ARG A 24 12.36 1.76 -6.55
CA ARG A 24 11.85 2.83 -7.42
C ARG A 24 10.50 2.49 -8.05
N SER A 25 10.32 1.25 -8.50
CA SER A 25 9.05 0.74 -9.03
C SER A 25 7.92 0.88 -7.99
N VAL A 26 8.15 0.40 -6.77
CA VAL A 26 7.19 0.51 -5.66
C VAL A 26 6.88 1.97 -5.33
N ALA A 27 7.91 2.82 -5.25
CA ALA A 27 7.73 4.25 -4.99
C ALA A 27 6.87 4.93 -6.06
N MET A 28 7.08 4.60 -7.33
CA MET A 28 6.28 5.11 -8.45
C MET A 28 4.81 4.71 -8.29
N VAL A 29 4.52 3.42 -8.04
CA VAL A 29 3.14 2.95 -7.81
C VAL A 29 2.49 3.72 -6.66
N LEU A 30 3.19 3.87 -5.52
CA LEU A 30 2.66 4.60 -4.38
C LEU A 30 2.37 6.07 -4.69
N VAL A 31 3.19 6.73 -5.50
CA VAL A 31 2.94 8.11 -5.96
C VAL A 31 1.67 8.19 -6.81
N HIS A 32 1.47 7.25 -7.75
CA HIS A 32 0.26 7.21 -8.56
C HIS A 32 -1.00 6.88 -7.75
N LEU A 33 -0.91 5.98 -6.77
CA LEU A 33 -2.03 5.72 -5.88
C LEU A 33 -2.37 6.97 -5.06
N ARG A 34 -1.38 7.66 -4.51
CA ARG A 34 -1.60 8.91 -3.76
C ARG A 34 -2.21 10.02 -4.60
N SER A 35 -1.81 10.18 -5.87
CA SER A 35 -2.44 11.17 -6.74
C SER A 35 -3.90 10.81 -7.03
N ALA A 36 -4.21 9.53 -7.24
CA ALA A 36 -5.59 9.06 -7.38
C ALA A 36 -6.42 9.35 -6.13
N LEU A 37 -5.85 9.19 -4.93
CA LEU A 37 -6.53 9.52 -3.67
C LEU A 37 -6.88 11.00 -3.57
N VAL A 38 -5.99 11.89 -4.01
CA VAL A 38 -6.24 13.35 -4.00
C VAL A 38 -7.40 13.69 -4.93
N ILE A 39 -7.40 13.13 -6.15
CA ILE A 39 -8.47 13.35 -7.14
C ILE A 39 -9.79 12.79 -6.60
N LYS A 40 -9.80 11.53 -6.16
CA LYS A 40 -10.99 10.87 -5.61
C LYS A 40 -11.52 11.60 -4.38
N GLY A 41 -10.62 12.06 -3.51
CA GLY A 41 -10.98 12.85 -2.33
C GLY A 41 -11.66 14.17 -2.71
N ALA A 42 -11.13 14.89 -3.70
CA ALA A 42 -11.74 16.12 -4.20
C ALA A 42 -13.13 15.87 -4.81
N GLU A 43 -13.29 14.81 -5.61
CA GLU A 43 -14.59 14.40 -6.16
C GLU A 43 -15.62 14.16 -5.05
N LEU A 44 -15.25 13.39 -4.03
CA LEU A 44 -16.11 13.05 -2.89
C LEU A 44 -16.46 14.28 -2.04
N MET A 45 -15.60 15.28 -1.97
CA MET A 45 -15.88 16.53 -1.26
C MET A 45 -16.84 17.46 -2.02
N LEU A 46 -16.95 17.29 -3.34
CA LEU A 46 -17.84 18.08 -4.19
C LEU A 46 -19.23 17.43 -4.35
N ASP A 47 -19.31 16.10 -4.23
CA ASP A 47 -20.58 15.37 -4.24
C ASP A 47 -21.27 15.43 -2.87
N ARG A 48 -22.53 15.92 -2.83
CA ARG A 48 -23.31 16.04 -1.59
C ARG A 48 -23.81 14.71 -1.02
N HIS A 49 -23.82 13.65 -1.82
CA HIS A 49 -24.35 12.34 -1.41
C HIS A 49 -23.26 11.35 -0.99
N GLN A 50 -21.99 11.71 -1.19
CA GLN A 50 -20.86 10.86 -0.84
C GLN A 50 -20.04 11.51 0.28
N SER A 51 -19.29 10.68 1.01
CA SER A 51 -18.42 11.14 2.08
C SER A 51 -17.05 10.50 1.96
N LEU A 52 -16.01 11.22 2.38
CA LEU A 52 -14.66 10.69 2.46
C LEU A 52 -14.58 9.44 3.36
N ALA A 53 -15.39 9.39 4.43
CA ALA A 53 -15.47 8.25 5.35
C ALA A 53 -15.96 6.96 4.68
N ASN A 54 -16.78 7.06 3.64
CA ASN A 54 -17.25 5.90 2.88
C ASN A 54 -16.14 5.29 2.02
N ALA A 55 -15.18 6.09 1.57
CA ALA A 55 -14.04 5.66 0.77
C ALA A 55 -12.84 5.15 1.59
N GLU A 56 -12.86 5.32 2.92
CA GLU A 56 -11.85 4.73 3.81
C GLU A 56 -11.79 3.21 3.63
N GLY A 57 -10.57 2.67 3.58
CA GLY A 57 -10.30 1.25 3.32
C GLY A 57 -10.50 0.86 1.86
N GLY A 58 -10.93 1.78 0.99
CA GLY A 58 -11.13 1.55 -0.44
C GLY A 58 -9.91 1.01 -1.15
N ASN A 59 -10.14 0.35 -2.29
CA ASN A 59 -9.07 -0.11 -3.18
C ASN A 59 -8.71 0.97 -4.23
N PRO A 60 -7.59 1.70 -4.07
CA PRO A 60 -7.26 2.80 -4.97
C PRO A 60 -6.84 2.33 -6.37
N PHE A 61 -6.51 1.05 -6.57
CA PHE A 61 -6.28 0.52 -7.92
C PHE A 61 -7.55 0.54 -8.79
N LEU A 62 -8.74 0.56 -8.18
CA LEU A 62 -10.02 0.66 -8.91
C LEU A 62 -10.36 2.10 -9.31
N TRP A 63 -9.66 3.09 -8.77
CA TRP A 63 -9.90 4.51 -9.07
C TRP A 63 -8.95 5.04 -10.15
N LEU A 64 -8.00 4.22 -10.58
CA LEU A 64 -7.11 4.51 -11.68
C LEU A 64 -7.67 3.90 -12.96
N GLU A 65 -7.65 4.66 -14.06
CA GLU A 65 -8.02 4.16 -15.39
C GLU A 65 -6.96 3.23 -16.01
N HIS A 66 -5.78 3.16 -15.39
CA HIS A 66 -4.65 2.35 -15.85
C HIS A 66 -4.66 0.94 -15.26
N ARG A 67 -4.40 -0.07 -16.10
CA ARG A 67 -4.19 -1.45 -15.64
C ARG A 67 -2.73 -1.65 -15.27
N TRP A 68 -2.49 -2.15 -14.08
CA TRP A 68 -1.16 -2.43 -13.57
C TRP A 68 -0.89 -3.93 -13.66
N ASP A 69 0.09 -4.33 -14.48
CA ASP A 69 0.45 -5.76 -14.64
C ASP A 69 0.88 -6.42 -13.32
N VAL A 70 1.42 -5.62 -12.41
CA VAL A 70 1.86 -6.04 -11.08
C VAL A 70 0.72 -6.15 -10.06
N TYR A 71 -0.51 -5.76 -10.41
CA TYR A 71 -1.67 -5.82 -9.53
C TYR A 71 -2.53 -7.06 -9.84
N GLN A 72 -2.64 -7.96 -8.87
CA GLN A 72 -3.28 -9.27 -9.03
C GLN A 72 -4.76 -9.30 -8.63
N GLY A 73 -5.34 -8.16 -8.22
CA GLY A 73 -6.70 -8.13 -7.69
C GLY A 73 -6.76 -8.58 -6.21
N PRO A 74 -7.80 -9.32 -5.80
CA PRO A 74 -7.94 -9.80 -4.43
C PRO A 74 -6.81 -10.72 -3.98
N CYS A 75 -6.36 -10.58 -2.73
CA CYS A 75 -5.31 -11.44 -2.17
C CYS A 75 -5.80 -12.88 -1.95
N GLY A 76 -5.01 -13.86 -2.40
CA GLY A 76 -5.18 -15.28 -2.06
C GLY A 76 -4.75 -15.61 -0.62
N HIS A 77 -4.84 -16.89 -0.24
CA HIS A 77 -4.52 -17.38 1.12
C HIS A 77 -3.10 -17.04 1.61
N GLY A 78 -2.15 -16.83 0.69
CA GLY A 78 -0.75 -16.51 0.99
C GLY A 78 -0.33 -15.06 0.71
N GLY A 79 -1.26 -14.15 0.37
CA GLY A 79 -0.91 -12.81 -0.13
C GLY A 79 -0.43 -12.81 -1.59
N PRO A 80 0.15 -11.71 -2.09
CA PRO A 80 0.53 -11.58 -3.49
C PRO A 80 1.81 -12.36 -3.80
N ALA A 81 2.03 -12.71 -5.07
CA ALA A 81 3.33 -13.25 -5.49
C ALA A 81 4.45 -12.20 -5.30
N PRO A 82 5.73 -12.61 -5.16
CA PRO A 82 6.84 -11.67 -5.07
C PRO A 82 6.87 -10.68 -6.25
N GLY A 83 7.08 -9.39 -5.95
CA GLY A 83 7.02 -8.26 -6.86
C GLY A 83 5.61 -7.84 -7.28
N ASN A 84 4.56 -8.35 -6.64
CA ASN A 84 3.18 -8.04 -6.98
C ASN A 84 2.40 -7.45 -5.81
N TRP A 85 1.28 -6.82 -6.17
CA TRP A 85 0.30 -6.19 -5.32
C TRP A 85 -0.99 -6.99 -5.30
N CYS A 86 -1.69 -7.00 -4.18
CA CYS A 86 -3.07 -7.48 -4.10
C CYS A 86 -3.86 -6.67 -3.06
N PHE A 87 -5.19 -6.76 -3.12
CA PHE A 87 -6.08 -6.15 -2.14
C PHE A 87 -6.68 -7.21 -1.21
N GLN A 88 -6.44 -7.08 0.08
CA GLN A 88 -6.95 -7.96 1.11
C GLN A 88 -8.19 -7.31 1.75
N PRO A 89 -9.41 -7.82 1.50
CA PRO A 89 -10.61 -7.28 2.12
C PRO A 89 -10.66 -7.62 3.62
N GLN A 90 -11.26 -6.71 4.39
CA GLN A 90 -11.60 -6.88 5.81
C GLN A 90 -12.98 -7.56 5.87
N ARG A 91 -13.09 -8.85 6.30
CA ARG A 91 -14.39 -9.56 6.42
C ARG A 91 -15.23 -8.97 7.58
N ALA A 92 -16.57 -8.99 7.62
CA ALA A 92 -17.62 -9.44 6.69
C ALA A 92 -18.75 -8.39 6.66
N GLY A 93 -19.21 -8.00 5.47
CA GLY A 93 -20.38 -7.11 5.29
C GLY A 93 -20.20 -5.97 4.29
N GLY A 94 -18.96 -5.64 3.90
CA GLY A 94 -18.67 -4.67 2.84
C GLY A 94 -17.48 -5.13 2.02
N THR A 95 -17.69 -5.38 0.73
CA THR A 95 -16.65 -5.83 -0.23
C THR A 95 -15.58 -4.78 -0.51
N ASP A 96 -15.74 -3.57 0.04
CA ASP A 96 -15.07 -2.39 -0.49
C ASP A 96 -13.97 -1.86 0.44
N LYS A 97 -13.81 -2.45 1.63
CA LYS A 97 -12.82 -2.01 2.63
C LYS A 97 -11.76 -3.07 2.92
N GLY A 98 -10.50 -2.65 3.03
CA GLY A 98 -9.39 -3.56 3.22
C GLY A 98 -8.03 -2.89 3.12
N TRP A 99 -7.03 -3.72 2.85
CA TRP A 99 -5.63 -3.33 2.81
C TRP A 99 -5.00 -3.66 1.47
N LEU A 100 -4.15 -2.78 0.98
CA LEU A 100 -3.23 -3.09 -0.10
C LEU A 100 -2.02 -3.80 0.46
N ILE A 101 -1.62 -4.90 -0.17
CA ILE A 101 -0.47 -5.70 0.23
C ILE A 101 0.49 -5.78 -0.95
N TYR A 102 1.77 -5.50 -0.70
CA TYR A 102 2.87 -5.76 -1.63
C TYR A 102 3.81 -6.80 -1.01
N ARG A 103 4.40 -7.66 -1.84
CA ARG A 103 5.46 -8.59 -1.40
C ARG A 103 6.72 -8.32 -2.23
N PRO A 104 7.83 -7.85 -1.62
CA PRO A 104 9.07 -7.59 -2.36
C PRO A 104 9.76 -8.88 -2.81
N ARG A 105 10.53 -8.84 -3.91
CA ARG A 105 11.37 -9.95 -4.38
C ARG A 105 12.73 -9.99 -3.71
N GLN A 106 13.20 -8.83 -3.25
CA GLN A 106 14.53 -8.62 -2.68
C GLN A 106 14.44 -7.57 -1.56
N PRO A 107 15.48 -7.41 -0.73
CA PRO A 107 15.48 -6.39 0.30
C PRO A 107 15.36 -5.00 -0.32
N ILE A 108 14.38 -4.21 0.13
CA ILE A 108 14.15 -2.86 -0.38
C ILE A 108 13.86 -1.90 0.77
N THR A 109 14.09 -0.61 0.52
CA THR A 109 13.67 0.45 1.43
C THR A 109 12.40 1.10 0.89
N VAL A 110 11.32 1.08 1.67
CA VAL A 110 10.04 1.69 1.32
C VAL A 110 9.66 2.67 2.43
N GLU A 111 9.41 3.93 2.08
CA GLU A 111 9.06 5.00 3.04
C GLU A 111 10.08 5.14 4.20
N GLY A 112 11.37 4.94 3.89
CA GLY A 112 12.46 5.02 4.88
C GLY A 112 12.60 3.79 5.78
N LYS A 113 11.78 2.74 5.58
CA LYS A 113 11.87 1.47 6.32
C LYS A 113 12.47 0.38 5.44
N ALA A 114 13.47 -0.32 5.96
CA ALA A 114 14.01 -1.51 5.32
C ALA A 114 13.00 -2.67 5.44
N VAL A 115 12.80 -3.39 4.35
CA VAL A 115 11.88 -4.52 4.23
C VAL A 115 12.64 -5.68 3.62
N GLU A 116 12.57 -6.84 4.27
CA GLU A 116 13.25 -8.04 3.79
C GLU A 116 12.57 -8.64 2.56
N ALA A 117 13.35 -9.39 1.77
CA ALA A 117 12.82 -10.14 0.63
C ALA A 117 11.66 -11.05 1.05
N GLY A 118 10.55 -11.00 0.30
CA GLY A 118 9.37 -11.82 0.57
C GLY A 118 8.53 -11.39 1.78
N GLN A 119 9.00 -10.46 2.62
CA GLN A 119 8.25 -9.94 3.75
C GLN A 119 7.19 -8.95 3.25
N PRO A 120 5.88 -9.28 3.38
CA PRO A 120 4.86 -8.39 2.86
C PRO A 120 4.83 -7.05 3.60
N VAL A 121 4.31 -6.04 2.93
CA VAL A 121 4.06 -4.72 3.50
C VAL A 121 2.65 -4.30 3.11
N ALA A 122 2.02 -3.51 3.98
CA ALA A 122 0.61 -3.19 3.86
C ALA A 122 0.34 -1.69 3.98
N TRP A 123 -0.68 -1.26 3.24
CA TRP A 123 -1.22 0.10 3.30
C TRP A 123 -2.73 0.07 3.40
N VAL A 124 -3.30 1.14 3.93
CA VAL A 124 -4.74 1.39 3.96
C VAL A 124 -5.03 2.81 3.47
N VAL A 125 -6.17 2.96 2.80
CA VAL A 125 -6.71 4.29 2.52
C VAL A 125 -7.41 4.79 3.78
N THR A 126 -7.01 5.94 4.29
CA THR A 126 -7.65 6.61 5.43
C THR A 126 -7.95 8.06 5.07
N THR A 127 -8.65 8.78 5.94
CA THR A 127 -8.91 10.21 5.76
C THR A 127 -7.84 11.05 6.42
N GLY A 128 -7.32 12.03 5.70
CA GLY A 128 -6.59 13.13 6.31
C GLY A 128 -7.56 14.04 7.09
N PHE A 129 -7.06 14.65 8.16
CA PHE A 129 -7.81 15.60 8.97
C PHE A 129 -6.97 16.86 9.22
N ALA A 130 -7.67 17.99 9.42
CA ALA A 130 -7.03 19.24 9.78
C ALA A 130 -6.68 19.24 11.27
N ASP A 131 -5.51 18.68 11.59
CA ASP A 131 -4.99 18.61 12.96
C ASP A 131 -4.57 20.01 13.45
N ARG A 132 -5.46 20.65 14.20
CA ARG A 132 -5.23 22.01 14.72
C ARG A 132 -4.32 22.03 15.94
N ASN A 133 -4.27 20.94 16.71
CA ASN A 133 -3.53 20.86 17.97
C ASN A 133 -2.23 20.04 17.86
N ARG A 134 -1.93 19.51 16.67
CA ARG A 134 -0.74 18.72 16.30
C ARG A 134 -0.59 17.45 17.13
N ASN A 135 -1.69 16.86 17.61
CA ASN A 135 -1.65 15.63 18.39
C ASN A 135 -1.62 14.37 17.51
N ASN A 136 -1.82 14.51 16.20
CA ASN A 136 -1.90 13.44 15.21
C ASN A 136 -2.95 12.37 15.54
N VAL A 137 -3.99 12.75 16.29
CA VAL A 137 -5.13 11.92 16.67
C VAL A 137 -6.38 12.54 16.08
N ARG A 138 -7.13 11.75 15.30
CA ARG A 138 -8.42 12.17 14.75
C ARG A 138 -9.41 12.46 15.88
N GLU A 139 -9.80 13.72 16.04
CA GLU A 139 -10.89 14.12 16.92
C GLU A 139 -12.22 14.20 16.14
N GLN A 140 -13.35 13.91 16.80
CA GLN A 140 -14.66 13.83 16.12
C GLN A 140 -15.09 15.14 15.44
N ASN A 141 -14.55 16.28 15.88
CA ASN A 141 -14.91 17.61 15.38
C ASN A 141 -13.94 18.12 14.30
N GLU A 142 -12.92 17.34 13.94
CA GLU A 142 -11.95 17.77 12.95
C GLU A 142 -12.46 17.60 11.52
N ARG A 143 -12.21 18.63 10.71
CA ARG A 143 -12.62 18.63 9.32
C ARG A 143 -11.72 17.65 8.55
N LEU A 144 -12.36 16.72 7.85
CA LEU A 144 -11.69 15.85 6.90
C LEU A 144 -11.16 16.67 5.71
N THR A 145 -9.91 16.44 5.34
CA THR A 145 -9.19 17.22 4.33
C THR A 145 -8.97 16.46 3.04
N GLY A 146 -9.15 15.13 3.03
CA GLY A 146 -9.02 14.29 1.84
C GLY A 146 -8.77 12.83 2.18
N LEU A 147 -8.37 12.04 1.18
CA LEU A 147 -7.93 10.65 1.35
C LEU A 147 -6.41 10.57 1.32
N VAL A 148 -5.83 9.70 2.13
CA VAL A 148 -4.38 9.47 2.23
C VAL A 148 -4.08 7.97 2.30
N LEU A 149 -2.90 7.59 1.80
CA LEU A 149 -2.41 6.21 1.82
C LEU A 149 -1.35 6.08 2.92
N GLU A 150 -1.66 5.30 3.94
CA GLU A 150 -0.79 5.12 5.11
C GLU A 150 -0.28 3.69 5.21
N SER A 151 0.99 3.53 5.57
CA SER A 151 1.56 2.22 5.86
C SER A 151 1.09 1.70 7.22
N VAL A 152 0.65 0.44 7.25
CA VAL A 152 0.14 -0.21 8.45
C VAL A 152 0.95 -1.45 8.80
N PRO A 153 1.06 -1.79 10.10
CA PRO A 153 1.67 -3.05 10.51
C PRO A 153 0.91 -4.25 9.93
N LEU A 154 1.64 -5.25 9.42
CA LEU A 154 1.02 -6.49 8.90
C LEU A 154 0.18 -7.24 9.93
N GLN A 155 0.45 -7.07 11.22
CA GLN A 155 -0.34 -7.70 12.28
C GLN A 155 -1.77 -7.16 12.28
N ALA A 156 -1.96 -5.87 11.98
CA ALA A 156 -3.29 -5.26 11.87
C ALA A 156 -4.13 -5.86 10.73
N THR A 157 -3.48 -6.35 9.67
CA THR A 157 -4.17 -7.03 8.55
C THR A 157 -4.53 -8.48 8.87
N ARG A 158 -3.99 -9.06 9.95
CA ARG A 158 -4.23 -10.44 10.41
C ARG A 158 -5.10 -10.54 11.66
N ALA A 159 -5.04 -9.56 12.57
CA ALA A 159 -5.79 -9.57 13.84
C ALA A 159 -7.29 -9.78 13.60
N ASN A 160 -7.84 -9.14 12.56
CA ASN A 160 -9.25 -9.29 12.20
C ASN A 160 -9.60 -10.62 11.51
N ARG A 161 -8.66 -11.57 11.41
CA ARG A 161 -8.84 -12.94 10.89
C ARG A 161 -8.94 -13.98 12.00
N GLN A 162 -8.47 -13.66 13.21
CA GLN A 162 -8.41 -14.58 14.35
C GLN A 162 -9.62 -14.46 15.28
N ASP A 163 -10.25 -13.30 15.38
CA ASP A 163 -11.46 -13.08 16.18
C ASP A 163 -12.72 -13.78 15.60
N ALA A 164 -12.61 -14.40 14.42
CA ALA A 164 -13.65 -15.22 13.80
C ALA A 164 -13.52 -16.72 14.10
N ARG A 165 -12.74 -17.10 15.12
CA ARG A 165 -12.67 -18.46 15.68
C ARG A 165 -13.13 -18.47 17.14
N LEU A 166 -14.35 -18.02 17.39
CA LEU A 166 -15.12 -18.34 18.59
C LEU A 166 -16.55 -18.65 18.18
#